data_AF-A0A1M4ZMG5-F1
#
_entry.id   AF-A0A1M4ZMG5-F1
#
_cell.length_a   1.000
_cell.length_b   1.000
_cell.length_c   1.000
_cell.angle_alpha   90.00
_cell.angle_beta   90.00
_cell.angle_gamma   90.00
#
_symmetry.space_group_name_H-M   'P 1'
#
loop_
_entity.id
_entity.type
_entity.pdbx_description
1 polymer ?
#
loop_
_entity_poly.entity_id
_entity_poly.type
_entity_poly.pdbx_seq_one_letter_code
_entity_poly.pdbx_strand_id
1 'polypeptide(L)'
;MKNQTKLKIYQDSKEIPFWNYKRIDQTGDYLFMIKGYESGDEVPDVDVEDLKNKFSLIEQDYAVSINMKNEEVVQYGQIAISQNEMNRYLLVIKMIDLLIKTNNIRVSMDMEPSEDFNEEIIRDLLKDFKIQKCDSIVDQRQKLIERVEKHKNQIAKLQSALKKQDQNTNTEEFNLTDQFVCLQIGLEMPLDDKQISLYEFGLYVRRLVEKVEASNKILKNG
;
A
#
# COMPACT_ATOMS: atom_id res chain seq x y z
N MET A 1 -16.78 -21.80 45.06
CA MET A 1 -16.11 -20.59 44.51
C MET A 1 -15.85 -20.84 43.04
N LYS A 2 -16.61 -20.22 42.15
CA LYS A 2 -16.28 -20.24 40.71
C LYS A 2 -15.01 -19.42 40.54
N ASN A 3 -13.95 -20.02 40.00
CA ASN A 3 -12.80 -19.27 39.53
C ASN A 3 -13.32 -18.27 38.49
N GLN A 4 -13.46 -17.00 38.87
CA GLN A 4 -13.59 -15.92 37.90
C GLN A 4 -12.27 -15.90 37.14
N THR A 5 -12.26 -16.55 35.97
CA THR A 5 -11.16 -16.45 35.02
C THR A 5 -11.03 -14.98 34.71
N LYS A 6 -10.03 -14.31 35.30
CA LYS A 6 -9.84 -12.87 35.15
C LYS A 6 -9.66 -12.59 33.66
N LEU A 7 -10.66 -11.95 33.06
CA LEU A 7 -10.69 -11.66 31.63
C LEU A 7 -9.42 -10.89 31.27
N LYS A 8 -8.68 -11.40 30.29
CA LYS A 8 -7.47 -10.74 29.80
C LYS A 8 -7.90 -9.69 28.80
N ILE A 9 -7.61 -8.44 29.08
CA ILE A 9 -7.95 -7.29 28.22
C ILE A 9 -6.65 -6.77 27.60
N TYR A 10 -6.68 -6.30 26.35
CA TYR A 10 -5.52 -5.62 25.74
C TYR A 10 -5.20 -4.31 26.47
N GLN A 11 -3.91 -4.05 26.72
CA GLN A 11 -3.49 -2.92 27.55
C GLN A 11 -3.08 -1.68 26.74
N ASP A 12 -2.46 -1.89 25.57
CA ASP A 12 -1.88 -0.81 24.77
C ASP A 12 -1.91 -1.14 23.26
N SER A 13 -1.46 -0.18 22.44
CA SER A 13 -1.41 -0.30 20.98
C SER A 13 -0.47 -1.41 20.47
N LYS A 14 0.49 -1.87 21.28
CA LYS A 14 1.42 -2.95 20.94
C LYS A 14 0.83 -4.33 21.22
N GLU A 15 -0.16 -4.41 22.11
CA GLU A 15 -0.83 -5.67 22.41
C GLU A 15 -2.05 -5.97 21.54
N ILE A 16 -2.84 -4.95 21.18
CA ILE A 16 -4.09 -5.16 20.43
C ILE A 16 -3.78 -5.50 18.96
N PRO A 17 -4.30 -6.64 18.44
CA PRO A 17 -4.21 -6.93 17.01
C PRO A 17 -4.92 -5.87 16.19
N PHE A 18 -4.35 -5.51 15.04
CA PHE A 18 -4.97 -4.52 14.14
C PHE A 18 -6.36 -4.98 13.68
N TRP A 19 -6.56 -6.28 13.47
CA TRP A 19 -7.87 -6.84 13.17
C TRP A 19 -8.91 -6.55 14.25
N ASN A 20 -8.57 -6.72 15.54
CA ASN A 20 -9.48 -6.41 16.65
C ASN A 20 -9.83 -4.92 16.69
N TYR A 21 -8.81 -4.05 16.53
CA TYR A 21 -9.02 -2.61 16.44
C TYR A 21 -10.00 -2.24 15.31
N LYS A 22 -9.77 -2.78 14.11
CA LYS A 22 -10.65 -2.59 12.94
C LYS A 22 -12.07 -3.08 13.18
N ARG A 23 -12.26 -4.20 13.89
CA ARG A 23 -13.60 -4.72 14.23
C ARG A 23 -14.33 -3.79 15.20
N ILE A 24 -13.65 -3.29 16.23
CA ILE A 24 -14.24 -2.34 17.19
C ILE A 24 -14.67 -1.07 16.47
N ASP A 25 -13.78 -0.49 15.64
CA ASP A 25 -14.06 0.71 14.85
C ASP A 25 -15.28 0.53 13.92
N GLN A 26 -15.37 -0.61 13.23
CA GLN A 26 -16.44 -0.89 12.26
C GLN A 26 -17.79 -1.27 12.88
N THR A 27 -17.79 -1.90 14.05
CA THR A 27 -19.00 -2.54 14.61
C THR A 27 -19.47 -1.93 15.92
N GLY A 28 -18.60 -1.18 16.61
CA GLY A 28 -18.84 -0.72 17.98
C GLY A 28 -18.81 -1.84 19.02
N ASP A 29 -18.44 -3.07 18.64
CA ASP A 29 -18.35 -4.19 19.56
C ASP A 29 -17.04 -4.14 20.36
N TYR A 30 -17.07 -3.48 21.52
CA TYR A 30 -15.91 -3.37 22.40
C TYR A 30 -15.50 -4.69 23.06
N LEU A 31 -16.26 -5.79 22.94
CA LEU A 31 -15.85 -7.09 23.45
C LEU A 31 -14.60 -7.64 22.76
N PHE A 32 -14.29 -7.16 21.54
CA PHE A 32 -13.01 -7.42 20.86
C PHE A 32 -11.78 -6.89 21.62
N MET A 33 -11.96 -6.11 22.69
CA MET A 33 -10.90 -5.77 23.65
C MET A 33 -10.45 -6.93 24.53
N ILE A 34 -11.24 -8.01 24.58
CA ILE A 34 -10.95 -9.21 25.36
C ILE A 34 -10.11 -10.17 24.51
N LYS A 35 -9.00 -10.64 25.08
CA LYS A 35 -8.08 -11.54 24.38
C LYS A 35 -8.76 -12.88 24.12
N GLY A 36 -8.91 -13.22 22.84
CA GLY A 36 -9.52 -14.47 22.38
C GLY A 36 -11.04 -14.44 22.21
N TYR A 37 -11.69 -13.27 22.31
CA TYR A 37 -13.11 -13.13 22.00
C TYR A 37 -13.39 -13.30 20.51
N GLU A 38 -14.41 -14.10 20.19
CA GLU A 38 -15.02 -14.21 18.87
C GLU A 38 -16.47 -13.73 18.91
N SER A 39 -16.96 -13.22 17.77
CA SER A 39 -18.32 -12.68 17.69
C SER A 39 -19.34 -13.77 17.98
N GLY A 40 -20.19 -13.53 18.99
CA GLY A 40 -21.20 -14.49 19.45
C GLY A 40 -20.81 -15.24 20.72
N ASP A 41 -19.58 -15.03 21.23
CA ASP A 41 -19.20 -15.57 22.55
C ASP A 41 -20.02 -14.92 23.67
N GLU A 42 -20.51 -15.75 24.60
CA GLU A 42 -21.13 -15.26 25.83
C GLU A 42 -20.05 -14.82 26.82
N VAL A 43 -20.00 -13.52 27.11
CA VAL A 43 -19.08 -12.96 28.11
C VAL A 43 -19.87 -12.36 29.28
N PRO A 44 -20.30 -13.18 30.25
CA PRO A 44 -21.04 -12.69 31.41
C PRO A 44 -20.16 -11.80 32.29
N ASP A 45 -20.79 -10.83 32.97
CA ASP A 45 -20.17 -9.94 33.96
C ASP A 45 -19.08 -8.97 33.41
N VAL A 46 -19.19 -8.54 32.15
CA VAL A 46 -18.31 -7.53 31.54
C VAL A 46 -18.90 -6.13 31.63
N ASP A 47 -18.10 -5.19 32.14
CA ASP A 47 -18.38 -3.77 32.04
C ASP A 47 -17.92 -3.23 30.69
N VAL A 48 -18.86 -3.04 29.75
CA VAL A 48 -18.59 -2.54 28.41
C VAL A 48 -18.05 -1.10 28.44
N GLU A 49 -18.43 -0.29 29.45
CA GLU A 49 -17.95 1.08 29.56
C GLU A 49 -16.47 1.12 29.97
N ASP A 50 -16.01 0.20 30.83
CA ASP A 50 -14.58 0.03 31.11
C ASP A 50 -13.79 -0.36 29.86
N LEU A 51 -14.32 -1.27 29.02
CA LEU A 51 -13.68 -1.64 27.76
C LEU A 51 -13.58 -0.48 26.77
N LYS A 52 -14.64 0.32 26.67
CA LYS A 52 -14.67 1.53 25.84
C LYS A 52 -13.65 2.56 26.31
N ASN A 53 -13.57 2.81 27.61
CA ASN A 53 -12.59 3.73 28.19
C ASN A 53 -11.16 3.25 27.91
N LYS A 54 -10.89 1.95 28.05
CA LYS A 54 -9.59 1.36 27.70
C LYS A 54 -9.28 1.49 26.23
N PHE A 55 -10.24 1.23 25.35
CA PHE A 55 -10.07 1.41 23.92
C PHE A 55 -9.69 2.85 23.57
N SER A 56 -10.38 3.84 24.14
CA SER A 56 -10.05 5.25 23.92
C SER A 56 -8.64 5.64 24.40
N LEU A 57 -8.13 5.02 25.47
CA LEU A 57 -6.73 5.21 25.88
C LEU A 57 -5.74 4.65 24.86
N ILE A 58 -6.04 3.48 24.29
CA ILE A 58 -5.24 2.87 23.22
C ILE A 58 -5.24 3.76 21.97
N GLU A 59 -6.39 4.33 21.60
CA GLU A 59 -6.49 5.26 20.46
C GLU A 59 -5.63 6.51 20.66
N GLN A 60 -5.62 7.06 21.87
CA GLN A 60 -4.78 8.22 22.20
C GLN A 60 -3.29 7.88 22.11
N ASP A 61 -2.85 6.75 22.68
CA ASP A 61 -1.48 6.27 22.58
C ASP A 61 -1.05 6.08 21.10
N TYR A 62 -1.93 5.44 20.33
CA TYR A 62 -1.71 5.21 18.90
C TYR A 62 -1.60 6.51 18.09
N ALA A 63 -2.53 7.46 18.29
CA ALA A 63 -2.55 8.73 17.58
C ALA A 63 -1.26 9.53 17.80
N VAL A 64 -0.75 9.55 19.04
CA VAL A 64 0.53 10.19 19.37
C VAL A 64 1.70 9.51 18.63
N SER A 65 1.63 8.19 18.44
CA SER A 65 2.72 7.41 17.84
C SER A 65 2.85 7.54 16.31
N ILE A 66 1.75 7.80 15.59
CA ILE A 66 1.74 7.91 14.13
C ILE A 66 1.80 9.36 13.66
N ASN A 67 1.12 10.28 14.35
CA ASN A 67 1.04 11.70 13.97
C ASN A 67 0.75 11.94 12.47
N MET A 68 -0.18 11.17 11.89
CA MET A 68 -0.65 11.31 10.51
C MET A 68 -2.16 11.18 10.43
N LYS A 69 -2.76 11.88 9.47
CA LYS A 69 -4.19 11.75 9.19
C LYS A 69 -4.44 10.51 8.33
N ASN A 70 -5.55 9.82 8.59
CA ASN A 70 -6.01 8.67 7.82
C ASN A 70 -6.05 8.90 6.30
N GLU A 71 -6.47 10.10 5.87
CA GLU A 71 -6.53 10.47 4.45
C GLU A 71 -5.14 10.51 3.79
N GLU A 72 -4.14 10.97 4.53
CA GLU A 72 -2.76 11.05 4.05
C GLU A 72 -2.21 9.66 3.79
N VAL A 73 -2.51 8.69 4.67
CA VAL A 73 -2.07 7.29 4.52
C VAL A 73 -2.57 6.69 3.21
N VAL A 74 -3.85 6.88 2.90
CA VAL A 74 -4.45 6.40 1.63
C VAL A 74 -3.76 7.06 0.43
N GLN A 75 -3.54 8.37 0.48
CA GLN A 75 -2.89 9.09 -0.61
C GLN A 75 -1.43 8.65 -0.80
N TYR A 76 -0.67 8.46 0.28
CA TYR A 76 0.69 7.89 0.22
C TYR A 76 0.68 6.48 -0.37
N GLY A 77 -0.26 5.62 0.02
CA GLY A 77 -0.42 4.30 -0.56
C GLY A 77 -0.70 4.35 -2.06
N GLN A 78 -1.63 5.19 -2.50
CA GLN A 78 -1.94 5.36 -3.92
C GLN A 78 -0.76 5.92 -4.72
N ILE A 79 0.04 6.80 -4.13
CA ILE A 79 1.29 7.28 -4.74
C ILE A 79 2.28 6.13 -4.89
N ALA A 80 2.52 5.35 -3.84
CA ALA A 80 3.44 4.21 -3.89
C ALA A 80 3.01 3.18 -4.95
N ILE A 81 1.73 2.82 -5.00
CA ILE A 81 1.16 1.93 -6.02
C ILE A 81 1.43 2.48 -7.43
N SER A 82 1.18 3.77 -7.65
CA SER A 82 1.41 4.42 -8.94
C SER A 82 2.90 4.46 -9.31
N GLN A 83 3.79 4.68 -8.33
CA GLN A 83 5.24 4.63 -8.53
C GLN A 83 5.71 3.23 -8.91
N ASN A 84 5.22 2.18 -8.25
CA ASN A 84 5.57 0.80 -8.54
C ASN A 84 5.14 0.42 -9.97
N GLU A 85 3.89 0.72 -10.35
CA GLU A 85 3.39 0.47 -11.71
C GLU A 85 4.17 1.27 -12.76
N MET A 86 4.44 2.56 -12.50
CA MET A 86 5.26 3.40 -13.38
C MET A 86 6.66 2.81 -13.60
N ASN A 87 7.32 2.39 -12.52
CA ASN A 87 8.65 1.78 -12.59
C ASN A 87 8.63 0.47 -13.38
N ARG A 88 7.56 -0.33 -13.23
CA ARG A 88 7.37 -1.55 -14.01
C ARG A 88 7.31 -1.27 -15.51
N TYR A 89 6.55 -0.25 -15.93
CA TYR A 89 6.51 0.16 -17.35
C TYR A 89 7.85 0.75 -17.82
N LEU A 90 8.52 1.57 -17.01
CA LEU A 90 9.84 2.12 -17.33
C LEU A 90 10.89 1.04 -17.56
N LEU A 91 10.85 -0.05 -16.78
CA LEU A 91 11.76 -1.18 -16.96
C LEU A 91 11.56 -1.83 -18.34
N VAL A 92 10.31 -2.07 -18.75
CA VAL A 92 10.00 -2.64 -20.07
C VAL A 92 10.42 -1.70 -21.20
N ILE A 93 10.20 -0.39 -21.05
CA ILE A 93 10.69 0.61 -22.02
C ILE A 93 12.21 0.49 -22.19
N LYS A 94 12.97 0.40 -21.08
CA LYS A 94 14.42 0.22 -21.14
C LYS A 94 14.81 -1.09 -21.83
N MET A 95 14.07 -2.18 -21.60
CA MET A 95 14.31 -3.45 -22.28
C MET A 95 14.07 -3.34 -23.80
N ILE A 96 13.01 -2.65 -24.22
CA ILE A 96 12.76 -2.37 -25.65
C ILE A 96 13.89 -1.50 -26.23
N ASP A 97 14.32 -0.46 -25.53
CA ASP A 97 15.42 0.40 -25.97
C ASP A 97 16.72 -0.38 -26.15
N LEU A 98 17.02 -1.30 -25.22
CA LEU A 98 18.15 -2.21 -25.33
C LEU A 98 18.01 -3.16 -26.53
N LEU A 99 16.81 -3.71 -26.77
CA LEU A 99 16.56 -4.58 -27.92
C LEU A 99 16.83 -3.85 -29.24
N ILE A 100 16.28 -2.64 -29.39
CA ILE A 100 16.47 -1.82 -30.59
C ILE A 100 17.96 -1.51 -30.78
N LYS A 101 18.65 -1.10 -29.72
CA LYS A 101 20.08 -0.78 -29.77
C LYS A 101 20.92 -2.00 -30.16
N THR A 102 20.64 -3.16 -29.57
CA THR A 102 21.33 -4.41 -29.88
C THR A 102 21.12 -4.82 -31.34
N ASN A 103 19.88 -4.73 -31.84
CA ASN A 103 19.57 -5.05 -33.23
C ASN A 103 20.30 -4.11 -34.21
N ASN A 104 20.36 -2.80 -33.91
CA ASN A 104 21.10 -1.85 -34.74
C ASN A 104 22.60 -2.18 -34.81
N ILE A 105 23.22 -2.55 -33.69
CA ILE A 105 24.64 -2.94 -33.65
C ILE A 105 24.86 -4.19 -34.49
N ARG A 106 23.99 -5.20 -34.38
CA ARG A 106 24.13 -6.45 -35.13
C ARG A 106 24.02 -6.26 -36.63
N VAL A 107 23.05 -5.46 -37.08
CA VAL A 107 22.91 -5.12 -38.51
C VAL A 107 24.17 -4.42 -39.00
N SER A 108 24.78 -3.54 -38.19
CA SER A 108 26.04 -2.87 -38.57
C SER A 108 27.24 -3.81 -38.63
N MET A 109 27.17 -4.97 -37.97
CA MET A 109 28.22 -5.99 -37.91
C MET A 109 27.91 -7.22 -38.80
N ASP A 110 26.82 -7.18 -39.57
CA ASP A 110 26.33 -8.30 -40.39
C ASP A 110 26.16 -9.61 -39.58
N MET A 111 25.62 -9.48 -38.37
CA MET A 111 25.33 -10.62 -37.49
C MET A 111 23.86 -11.04 -37.58
N GLU A 112 23.63 -12.35 -37.71
CA GLU A 112 22.29 -12.97 -37.65
C GLU A 112 21.52 -12.58 -36.38
N PRO A 113 20.16 -12.62 -36.35
CA PRO A 113 19.29 -12.40 -35.18
C PRO A 113 19.54 -13.35 -33.99
N SER A 114 19.08 -12.97 -32.79
CA SER A 114 19.50 -13.58 -31.50
C SER A 114 18.30 -14.36 -31.03
N GLU A 115 18.52 -15.63 -30.76
CA GLU A 115 17.46 -16.48 -30.23
C GLU A 115 17.16 -16.11 -28.76
N ASP A 116 18.17 -15.66 -28.01
CA ASP A 116 18.07 -15.33 -26.59
C ASP A 116 17.59 -13.90 -26.27
N PHE A 117 17.65 -12.98 -27.23
CA PHE A 117 17.18 -11.61 -27.05
C PHE A 117 16.60 -11.05 -28.35
N ASN A 118 15.30 -11.23 -28.52
CA ASN A 118 14.53 -10.81 -29.68
C ASN A 118 13.18 -10.20 -29.29
N GLU A 119 12.40 -9.78 -30.30
CA GLU A 119 11.08 -9.20 -30.08
C GLU A 119 10.08 -10.16 -29.45
N GLU A 120 10.15 -11.47 -29.74
CA GLU A 120 9.20 -12.44 -29.20
C GLU A 120 9.32 -12.53 -27.67
N ILE A 121 10.53 -12.53 -27.14
CA ILE A 121 10.79 -12.51 -25.69
C ILE A 121 10.16 -11.28 -25.03
N ILE A 122 10.29 -10.10 -25.65
CA ILE A 122 9.67 -8.88 -25.13
C ILE A 122 8.14 -8.96 -25.24
N ARG A 123 7.60 -9.53 -26.32
CA ARG A 123 6.14 -9.74 -26.48
C ARG A 123 5.58 -10.71 -25.45
N ASP A 124 6.33 -11.74 -25.11
CA ASP A 124 5.99 -12.69 -24.06
C ASP A 124 5.98 -12.00 -22.70
N LEU A 125 7.01 -11.23 -22.35
CA LEU A 125 7.03 -10.42 -21.13
C LEU A 125 5.82 -9.49 -21.05
N LEU A 126 5.44 -8.90 -22.19
CA LEU A 126 4.31 -7.99 -22.25
C LEU A 126 2.98 -8.69 -21.96
N LYS A 127 2.83 -10.02 -22.06
CA LYS A 127 1.56 -10.71 -21.76
C LYS A 127 1.08 -10.44 -20.34
N ASP A 128 2.00 -10.26 -19.40
CA ASP A 128 1.69 -9.97 -17.99
C ASP A 128 1.25 -8.52 -17.74
N PHE A 129 1.35 -7.66 -18.75
CA PHE A 129 1.02 -6.23 -18.65
C PHE A 129 -0.35 -5.93 -19.25
N LYS A 130 -1.19 -5.24 -18.47
CA LYS A 130 -2.50 -4.72 -18.88
C LYS A 130 -2.38 -3.46 -19.77
N ILE A 131 -1.84 -3.64 -20.97
CA ILE A 131 -1.65 -2.61 -21.99
C ILE A 131 -2.14 -3.07 -23.35
N GLN A 132 -2.51 -2.12 -24.21
CA GLN A 132 -2.82 -2.41 -25.61
C GLN A 132 -1.57 -2.95 -26.30
N LYS A 133 -1.73 -4.06 -27.03
CA LYS A 133 -0.66 -4.71 -27.79
C LYS A 133 -0.58 -4.13 -29.19
N CYS A 134 0.64 -3.97 -29.69
CA CYS A 134 0.91 -3.45 -31.02
C CYS A 134 1.84 -4.38 -31.79
N ASP A 135 1.71 -4.37 -33.12
CA ASP A 135 2.54 -5.18 -34.00
C ASP A 135 3.97 -4.65 -34.08
N SER A 136 4.16 -3.33 -33.98
CA SER A 136 5.49 -2.71 -33.93
C SER A 136 5.99 -2.57 -32.49
N ILE A 137 7.23 -2.97 -32.24
CA ILE A 137 7.87 -2.78 -30.92
C ILE A 137 8.10 -1.30 -30.60
N VAL A 138 8.26 -0.46 -31.64
CA VAL A 138 8.39 1.00 -31.51
C VAL A 138 7.06 1.62 -31.07
N ASP A 139 5.95 1.19 -31.67
CA ASP A 139 4.62 1.67 -31.26
C ASP A 139 4.27 1.15 -29.86
N GLN A 140 4.65 -0.09 -29.56
CA GLN A 140 4.49 -0.69 -28.24
C GLN A 140 5.21 0.11 -27.16
N ARG A 141 6.43 0.57 -27.45
CA ARG A 141 7.21 1.47 -26.59
C ARG A 141 6.46 2.78 -26.34
N GLN A 142 5.88 3.38 -27.37
CA GLN A 142 5.12 4.62 -27.22
C GLN A 142 3.89 4.42 -26.32
N LYS A 143 3.19 3.29 -26.42
CA LYS A 143 2.08 2.94 -25.52
C LYS A 143 2.50 2.78 -24.06
N LEU A 144 3.69 2.24 -23.81
CA LEU A 144 4.24 2.19 -22.47
C LEU A 144 4.57 3.58 -21.93
N ILE A 145 5.11 4.48 -22.76
CA ILE A 145 5.37 5.88 -22.38
C ILE A 145 4.07 6.60 -22.00
N GLU A 146 3.00 6.42 -22.79
CA GLU A 146 1.68 6.99 -22.46
C GLU A 146 1.18 6.51 -21.07
N ARG A 147 1.43 5.24 -20.72
CA ARG A 147 1.10 4.70 -19.38
C ARG A 147 1.95 5.31 -18.28
N VAL A 148 3.25 5.49 -18.51
CA VAL A 148 4.15 6.17 -17.57
C VAL A 148 3.66 7.60 -17.31
N GLU A 149 3.33 8.37 -18.35
CA GLU A 149 2.84 9.74 -18.20
C GLU A 149 1.51 9.81 -17.44
N LYS A 150 0.61 8.84 -17.67
CA LYS A 150 -0.63 8.73 -16.88
C LYS A 150 -0.34 8.58 -15.38
N HIS A 151 0.60 7.70 -15.01
CA HIS A 151 0.97 7.51 -13.61
C HIS A 151 1.70 8.72 -13.02
N LYS A 152 2.58 9.39 -13.78
CA LYS A 152 3.20 10.66 -13.36
C LYS A 152 2.16 11.72 -13.04
N ASN A 153 1.17 11.90 -13.90
CA ASN A 153 0.09 12.87 -13.70
C ASN A 153 -0.75 12.53 -12.46
N GLN A 154 -1.03 11.24 -12.22
CA GLN A 154 -1.73 10.79 -11.03
C GLN A 154 -0.92 11.08 -9.75
N ILE A 155 0.38 10.77 -9.75
CA ILE A 155 1.29 11.06 -8.63
C ILE A 155 1.31 12.57 -8.34
N ALA A 156 1.46 13.41 -9.38
CA ALA A 156 1.49 14.86 -9.22
C ALA A 156 0.17 15.41 -8.63
N LYS A 157 -0.98 14.87 -9.07
CA LYS A 157 -2.30 15.22 -8.52
C LYS A 157 -2.40 14.87 -7.03
N LEU A 158 -2.02 13.64 -6.66
CA LEU A 158 -2.06 13.17 -5.27
C LEU A 158 -1.09 13.97 -4.37
N GLN A 159 0.12 14.25 -4.84
CA GLN A 159 1.08 15.12 -4.14
C GLN A 159 0.55 16.54 -3.94
N SER A 160 -0.16 17.09 -4.92
CA SER A 160 -0.81 18.40 -4.76
C SER A 160 -1.96 18.34 -3.76
N ALA A 161 -2.67 17.21 -3.63
CA ALA A 161 -3.74 17.05 -2.65
C ALA A 161 -3.18 16.99 -1.22
N LEU A 162 -2.11 16.21 -1.00
CA LEU A 162 -1.38 16.18 0.27
C LEU A 162 -0.93 17.57 0.73
N LYS A 163 -0.44 18.41 -0.19
CA LYS A 163 -0.03 19.80 0.12
C LYS A 163 -1.19 20.75 0.43
N LYS A 164 -2.41 20.44 -0.03
CA LYS A 164 -3.60 21.29 0.14
C LYS A 164 -4.46 20.87 1.34
N GLN A 165 -4.28 19.65 1.84
CA GLN A 165 -5.01 19.09 2.99
C GLN A 165 -4.70 19.75 4.33
N ASP A 166 -3.70 20.62 4.40
CA ASP A 166 -3.51 21.51 5.55
C ASP A 166 -4.67 22.50 5.76
N GLN A 167 -5.63 22.60 4.82
CA GLN A 167 -6.67 23.63 4.83
C GLN A 167 -8.13 23.15 4.84
N ASN A 168 -8.43 21.86 4.65
CA ASN A 168 -9.82 21.37 4.67
C ASN A 168 -9.92 19.96 5.28
N THR A 169 -10.60 19.86 6.41
CA THR A 169 -11.07 18.59 7.00
C THR A 169 -12.46 18.26 6.45
N ASN A 170 -12.53 17.59 5.31
CA ASN A 170 -13.76 16.87 4.95
C ASN A 170 -13.69 15.48 5.59
N THR A 171 -14.60 15.25 6.53
CA THR A 171 -14.86 13.97 7.19
C THR A 171 -15.57 13.03 6.22
N GLU A 172 -14.86 12.48 5.23
CA GLU A 172 -15.30 11.22 4.64
C GLU A 172 -15.08 10.10 5.67
N GLU A 173 -16.06 9.20 5.76
CA GLU A 173 -16.03 8.06 6.68
C GLU A 173 -14.82 7.18 6.35
N PHE A 174 -13.80 7.22 7.21
CA PHE A 174 -12.48 6.66 6.92
C PHE A 174 -12.49 5.13 7.04
N ASN A 175 -12.15 4.43 5.96
CA ASN A 175 -12.10 2.97 5.95
C ASN A 175 -10.68 2.43 6.23
N LEU A 176 -10.45 1.92 7.44
CA LEU A 176 -9.20 1.24 7.84
C LEU A 176 -8.82 0.07 6.93
N THR A 177 -9.81 -0.57 6.29
CA THR A 177 -9.57 -1.65 5.32
C THR A 177 -8.86 -1.12 4.08
N ASP A 178 -9.27 0.04 3.57
CA ASP A 178 -8.68 0.62 2.38
C ASP A 178 -7.24 1.08 2.65
N GLN A 179 -6.97 1.62 3.84
CA GLN A 179 -5.61 1.93 4.28
C GLN A 179 -4.74 0.68 4.32
N PHE A 180 -5.24 -0.40 4.92
CA PHE A 180 -4.51 -1.66 5.03
C PHE A 180 -4.18 -2.25 3.66
N VAL A 181 -5.16 -2.28 2.74
CA VAL A 181 -4.95 -2.74 1.36
C VAL A 181 -3.95 -1.84 0.64
N CYS A 182 -4.10 -0.51 0.72
CA CYS A 182 -3.17 0.43 0.10
C CYS A 182 -1.74 0.26 0.63
N LEU A 183 -1.60 -0.01 1.92
CA LEU A 183 -0.32 -0.23 2.58
C LEU A 183 0.34 -1.53 2.10
N GLN A 184 -0.39 -2.63 2.02
CA GLN A 184 0.12 -3.90 1.50
C GLN A 184 0.60 -3.78 0.05
N ILE A 185 -0.23 -3.20 -0.82
CA ILE A 185 0.11 -3.05 -2.25
C ILE A 185 1.25 -2.03 -2.42
N GLY A 186 1.21 -0.91 -1.69
CA GLY A 186 2.22 0.14 -1.76
C GLY A 186 3.60 -0.34 -1.29
N LEU A 187 3.65 -1.10 -0.20
CA LEU A 187 4.87 -1.71 0.32
C LEU A 187 5.30 -2.98 -0.44
N GLU A 188 4.43 -3.54 -1.28
CA GLU A 188 4.65 -4.81 -2.00
C GLU A 188 4.89 -5.97 -1.04
N MET A 189 4.14 -5.99 0.07
CA MET A 189 4.29 -6.95 1.16
C MET A 189 2.93 -7.47 1.63
N PRO A 190 2.72 -8.80 1.68
CA PRO A 190 1.54 -9.35 2.33
C PRO A 190 1.65 -9.14 3.84
N LEU A 191 0.55 -8.71 4.46
CA LEU A 191 0.43 -8.53 5.90
C LEU A 191 -0.80 -9.28 6.40
N ASP A 192 -0.72 -9.89 7.57
CA ASP A 192 -1.87 -10.49 8.24
C ASP A 192 -2.32 -9.54 9.36
N ASP A 193 -3.54 -9.01 9.24
CA ASP A 193 -4.08 -8.06 10.22
C ASP A 193 -4.34 -8.69 11.59
N LYS A 194 -4.38 -10.03 11.68
CA LYS A 194 -4.47 -10.76 12.96
C LYS A 194 -3.12 -10.96 13.63
N GLN A 195 -2.02 -10.90 12.88
CA GLN A 195 -0.67 -11.15 13.40
C GLN A 195 0.08 -9.86 13.75
N ILE A 196 -0.32 -8.73 13.18
CA ILE A 196 0.27 -7.44 13.52
C ILE A 196 -0.55 -6.73 14.60
N SER A 197 0.15 -6.06 15.49
CA SER A 197 -0.42 -5.10 16.43
C SER A 197 -0.82 -3.79 15.73
N LEU A 198 -1.68 -3.00 16.39
CA LEU A 198 -2.01 -1.65 15.95
C LEU A 198 -0.75 -0.76 15.85
N TYR A 199 0.19 -0.91 16.78
CA TYR A 199 1.47 -0.21 16.76
C TYR A 199 2.33 -0.58 15.53
N GLU A 200 2.43 -1.87 15.21
CA GLU A 200 3.17 -2.34 14.03
C GLU A 200 2.54 -1.86 12.73
N PHE A 201 1.20 -1.86 12.64
CA PHE A 201 0.50 -1.22 11.53
C PHE A 201 0.96 0.23 11.35
N GLY A 202 1.11 0.98 12.45
CA GLY A 202 1.64 2.34 12.41
C GLY A 202 3.10 2.48 11.97
N LEU A 203 3.94 1.50 12.30
CA LEU A 203 5.31 1.45 11.76
C LEU A 203 5.31 1.24 10.24
N TYR A 204 4.42 0.38 9.73
CA TYR A 204 4.29 0.19 8.29
C TYR A 204 3.78 1.45 7.59
N VAL A 205 2.86 2.20 8.21
CA VAL A 205 2.39 3.49 7.66
C VAL A 205 3.57 4.45 7.52
N ARG A 206 4.40 4.59 8.56
CA ARG A 206 5.62 5.43 8.48
C ARG A 206 6.58 4.97 7.40
N ARG A 207 6.83 3.66 7.27
CA ARG A 207 7.69 3.11 6.20
C ARG A 207 7.15 3.40 4.81
N LEU A 208 5.82 3.39 4.62
CA LEU A 208 5.19 3.71 3.35
C LEU A 208 5.47 5.17 2.96
N VAL A 209 5.35 6.10 3.91
CA VAL A 209 5.69 7.51 3.70
C VAL A 209 7.15 7.67 3.32
N GLU A 210 8.06 7.08 4.09
CA GLU A 210 9.50 7.12 3.82
C GLU A 210 9.83 6.58 2.41
N LYS A 211 9.20 5.47 2.00
CA LYS A 211 9.34 4.90 0.63
C LYS A 211 8.92 5.91 -0.44
N VAL A 212 7.75 6.52 -0.27
CA VAL A 212 7.21 7.50 -1.24
C VAL A 212 8.12 8.73 -1.33
N GLU A 213 8.55 9.28 -0.20
CA GLU A 213 9.42 10.45 -0.14
C GLU A 213 10.79 10.18 -0.78
N ALA A 214 11.39 9.03 -0.49
CA ALA A 214 12.65 8.61 -1.09
C ALA A 214 12.52 8.49 -2.62
N SER A 215 11.46 7.85 -3.10
CA SER A 215 11.19 7.72 -4.54
C SER A 215 10.99 9.08 -5.22
N ASN A 216 10.26 10.00 -4.57
CA ASN A 216 10.04 11.36 -5.08
C ASN A 216 11.33 12.17 -5.17
N LYS A 217 12.29 11.97 -4.27
CA LYS A 217 13.62 12.61 -4.34
C LYS A 217 14.41 12.12 -5.55
N ILE A 218 14.36 10.81 -5.85
CA ILE A 218 15.01 10.23 -7.03
C ILE A 218 14.41 10.82 -8.31
N LEU A 219 13.07 10.90 -8.39
CA LEU A 219 12.36 11.44 -9.57
C LEU A 219 12.60 12.93 -9.84
N LYS A 220 13.00 13.71 -8.84
CA LYS A 220 13.35 15.13 -9.01
C LYS A 220 14.80 15.35 -9.46
N ASN A 221 15.66 14.35 -9.24
CA ASN A 221 17.10 14.44 -9.48
C ASN A 221 17.56 13.66 -10.73
N GLY A 222 16.66 12.97 -11.43
CA GLY A 222 16.91 12.26 -12.69
C GLY A 222 16.10 12.83 -13.82
#